data_AF-A0A939XUK4-F1
#
_entry.id   AF-A0A939XUK4-F1
#
_cell.length_a   1.000
_cell.length_b   1.000
_cell.length_c   1.000
_cell.angle_alpha   90.00
_cell.angle_beta   90.00
_cell.angle_gamma   90.00
#
_symmetry.space_group_name_H-M   'P 1'
#
loop_
_entity.id
_entity.type
_entity.pdbx_description
1 polymer ?
#
loop_
_entity_poly.entity_id
_entity_poly.type
_entity_poly.pdbx_seq_one_letter_code
_entity_poly.pdbx_strand_id
1 'polypeptide(L)'
;MKKTTILLLAAFVALIMSAQYVGPGFYRVHNVGSDSYICIRGTHFEKKTGPDAFWPCALMQKDSAQVNDPGSIIFIPDTIHVGLYAQGVDTHSLTTLWLDILPAPVMQHGLPTYVAYTQYIPDPVNHPGVPFPCYFRDCGFGMTAGSGTNKPESHWWIEPVNEGSIDTSYLGIRPADVHFCDADGYYWASLCCDFPVLIPDGSGVEGAYTVREIEMGEDQNYYAVPSKLCGQGEVIPAATPVLLKCASPYMSGNKLIPVGAIANRKTMPIASDLLLGNYFSVFQNHCSFTDTTAMKDYIPEQATLATEKGLALGVDEKGRIGFFPQQPGSYMAANTAWLNLDAADLKGVNAVYIAEVADDFIVGDVDGSGKIDITDVTLLINMLLESGNSSAGPNDPRDVNGDGLVDITDLTMLINWLLS
;
A
#
# COMPACT_ATOMS: atom_id res chain seq x y z
N MET A 1 23.02 49.78 -22.09
CA MET A 1 22.20 49.09 -23.12
C MET A 1 22.40 47.59 -22.96
N LYS A 2 21.46 46.93 -22.27
CA LYS A 2 20.64 45.82 -22.77
C LYS A 2 21.43 44.62 -23.33
N LYS A 3 21.50 43.54 -22.55
CA LYS A 3 20.63 42.35 -22.72
C LYS A 3 21.02 41.30 -21.67
N THR A 4 20.30 41.29 -20.55
CA THR A 4 20.29 40.18 -19.59
C THR A 4 19.19 39.23 -20.06
N THR A 5 19.56 38.02 -20.47
CA THR A 5 18.61 36.98 -20.88
C THR A 5 18.04 36.34 -19.62
N ILE A 6 16.74 36.50 -19.44
CA ILE A 6 15.89 35.82 -18.44
C ILE A 6 15.46 34.48 -19.06
N LEU A 7 15.86 33.37 -18.43
CA LEU A 7 15.42 31.98 -18.65
C LEU A 7 16.00 31.22 -17.43
N LEU A 8 15.30 30.51 -16.55
CA LEU A 8 13.98 29.89 -16.56
C LEU A 8 13.21 30.27 -15.28
N LEU A 9 12.00 30.79 -15.47
CA LEU A 9 10.93 30.79 -14.47
C LEU A 9 9.80 29.94 -15.06
N ALA A 10 9.93 28.60 -15.04
CA ALA A 10 8.89 27.67 -15.52
C ALA A 10 9.20 26.19 -15.16
N ALA A 11 9.51 25.88 -13.90
CA ALA A 11 9.71 24.48 -13.47
C ALA A 11 8.99 24.09 -12.16
N PHE A 12 7.97 24.86 -11.73
CA PHE A 12 7.18 24.52 -10.54
C PHE A 12 5.67 24.72 -10.71
N VAL A 13 5.18 24.46 -11.93
CA VAL A 13 3.79 24.08 -12.17
C VAL A 13 3.84 22.99 -13.22
N ALA A 14 4.35 21.81 -12.85
CA ALA A 14 4.05 20.61 -13.62
C ALA A 14 2.53 20.47 -13.60
N LEU A 15 1.94 20.37 -14.80
CA LEU A 15 0.50 20.26 -15.01
C LEU A 15 -0.07 19.12 -14.17
N ILE A 16 -0.74 19.44 -13.06
CA ILE A 16 -1.65 18.51 -12.42
C ILE A 16 -2.96 18.59 -13.21
N MET A 17 -2.99 17.96 -14.38
CA MET A 17 -4.25 17.56 -15.00
C MET A 17 -4.27 16.04 -15.09
N SER A 18 -4.07 15.36 -13.94
CA SER A 18 -4.70 14.06 -13.77
C SER A 18 -6.20 14.32 -13.87
N ALA A 19 -6.85 13.74 -14.88
CA ALA A 19 -8.26 14.00 -15.14
C ALA A 19 -9.09 13.57 -13.92
N GLN A 20 -9.57 14.52 -13.13
CA GLN A 20 -10.37 14.26 -11.93
C GLN A 20 -11.68 13.55 -12.27
N TYR A 21 -12.25 12.82 -11.29
CA TYR A 21 -13.43 11.95 -11.41
C TYR A 21 -14.12 11.93 -12.79
N VAL A 22 -13.80 10.90 -13.57
CA VAL A 22 -14.18 10.75 -14.98
C VAL A 22 -15.24 9.67 -15.21
N GLY A 23 -15.80 9.11 -14.13
CA GLY A 23 -16.78 8.01 -14.18
C GLY A 23 -16.32 6.79 -13.36
N PRO A 24 -16.77 5.58 -13.69
CA PRO A 24 -16.43 4.39 -12.93
C PRO A 24 -14.94 4.07 -13.02
N GLY A 25 -14.30 3.76 -11.89
CA GLY A 25 -12.89 3.40 -11.87
C GLY A 25 -12.26 3.44 -10.48
N PHE A 26 -10.94 3.30 -10.45
CA PHE A 26 -10.14 3.39 -9.23
C PHE A 26 -9.59 4.79 -9.05
N TYR A 27 -9.63 5.27 -7.81
CA TYR A 27 -9.30 6.62 -7.43
C TYR A 27 -8.53 6.65 -6.11
N ARG A 28 -7.69 7.67 -5.94
CA ARG A 28 -7.28 8.17 -4.64
C ARG A 28 -8.19 9.34 -4.28
N VAL A 29 -8.77 9.27 -3.09
CA VAL A 29 -9.69 10.31 -2.60
C VAL A 29 -9.05 10.99 -1.42
N HIS A 30 -8.71 12.27 -1.55
CA HIS A 30 -8.04 13.02 -0.48
C HIS A 30 -8.69 14.36 -0.21
N ASN A 31 -8.60 14.78 1.05
CA ASN A 31 -9.26 15.96 1.55
C ASN A 31 -8.47 17.22 1.18
N VAL A 32 -9.21 18.22 0.69
CA VAL A 32 -8.70 19.54 0.29
C VAL A 32 -8.09 20.35 1.44
N GLY A 33 -8.62 20.18 2.65
CA GLY A 33 -8.19 20.97 3.82
C GLY A 33 -7.03 20.36 4.58
N SER A 34 -6.95 19.02 4.61
CA SER A 34 -6.01 18.30 5.48
C SER A 34 -4.91 17.53 4.73
N ASP A 35 -5.06 17.37 3.42
CA ASP A 35 -4.28 16.49 2.53
C ASP A 35 -4.32 15.00 2.93
N SER A 36 -5.30 14.59 3.73
CA SER A 36 -5.46 13.19 4.14
C SER A 36 -6.27 12.40 3.13
N TYR A 37 -5.82 11.19 2.83
CA TYR A 37 -6.44 10.21 1.96
C TYR A 37 -7.41 9.33 2.74
N ILE A 38 -8.53 8.99 2.09
CA ILE A 38 -9.46 8.00 2.59
C ILE A 38 -8.83 6.62 2.44
N CYS A 39 -8.66 5.90 3.54
CA CYS A 39 -8.36 4.48 3.56
C CYS A 39 -9.52 3.74 4.22
N ILE A 40 -10.18 2.84 3.49
CA ILE A 40 -11.21 1.99 4.08
C ILE A 40 -10.51 0.90 4.89
N ARG A 41 -10.84 0.80 6.18
CA ARG A 41 -10.30 -0.22 7.09
C ARG A 41 -11.45 -0.99 7.72
N GLY A 42 -11.46 -2.30 7.53
CA GLY A 42 -12.51 -3.19 8.06
C GLY A 42 -12.29 -3.62 9.51
N THR A 43 -12.15 -2.71 10.48
CA THR A 43 -11.69 -3.10 11.84
C THR A 43 -12.48 -2.56 13.02
N HIS A 44 -13.50 -1.72 12.82
CA HIS A 44 -14.39 -1.34 13.91
C HIS A 44 -15.79 -1.10 13.34
N PHE A 45 -16.75 -1.91 13.79
CA PHE A 45 -18.12 -1.76 13.36
C PHE A 45 -19.02 -1.57 14.57
N GLU A 46 -19.46 -0.33 14.76
CA GLU A 46 -20.71 -0.08 15.46
C GLU A 46 -21.73 0.23 14.37
N LYS A 47 -22.74 -0.63 14.18
CA LYS A 47 -23.84 -0.36 13.26
C LYS A 47 -24.61 0.86 13.73
N LYS A 48 -24.15 2.04 13.32
CA LYS A 48 -24.89 3.28 13.46
C LYS A 48 -25.69 3.47 12.17
N THR A 49 -26.98 3.76 12.31
CA THR A 49 -27.85 4.15 11.20
C THR A 49 -27.82 5.65 10.95
N GLY A 50 -26.98 6.38 11.69
CA GLY A 50 -26.79 7.81 11.58
C GLY A 50 -25.49 8.17 10.86
N PRO A 51 -25.31 9.45 10.47
CA PRO A 51 -24.22 9.87 9.59
C PRO A 51 -22.81 9.70 10.18
N ASP A 52 -22.70 9.54 11.50
CA ASP A 52 -21.43 9.24 12.19
C ASP A 52 -20.95 7.79 11.99
N ALA A 53 -21.72 6.96 11.28
CA ALA A 53 -21.34 5.58 10.95
C ALA A 53 -20.08 5.49 10.06
N PHE A 54 -19.73 6.55 9.34
CA PHE A 54 -18.54 6.58 8.49
C PHE A 54 -17.24 6.74 9.28
N TRP A 55 -17.31 7.27 10.50
CA TRP A 55 -16.13 7.50 11.34
C TRP A 55 -15.31 6.23 11.58
N PRO A 56 -15.92 5.10 12.00
CA PRO A 56 -15.16 3.86 12.22
C PRO A 56 -14.85 3.07 10.93
N CYS A 57 -15.41 3.45 9.77
CA CYS A 57 -15.26 2.71 8.52
C CYS A 57 -14.06 3.16 7.66
N ALA A 58 -13.60 4.41 7.86
CA ALA A 58 -12.54 5.01 7.07
C ALA A 58 -11.51 5.70 7.97
N LEU A 59 -10.25 5.32 7.79
CA LEU A 59 -9.10 5.98 8.39
C LEU A 59 -8.61 7.08 7.46
N MET A 60 -8.34 8.26 8.01
CA MET A 60 -7.68 9.34 7.30
C MET A 60 -6.16 9.14 7.41
N GLN A 61 -5.50 8.91 6.28
CA GLN A 61 -4.05 8.70 6.22
C GLN A 61 -3.38 9.87 5.51
N LYS A 62 -2.27 10.35 6.05
CA LYS A 62 -1.46 11.38 5.39
C LYS A 62 -0.25 10.78 4.68
N ASP A 63 0.34 11.58 3.80
CA ASP A 63 1.70 11.40 3.28
C ASP A 63 1.91 10.05 2.57
N SER A 64 3.11 9.46 2.75
CA SER A 64 3.57 8.24 2.08
C SER A 64 2.85 6.97 2.54
N ALA A 65 2.23 6.96 3.73
CA ALA A 65 1.60 5.76 4.29
C ALA A 65 0.44 5.24 3.44
N GLN A 66 -0.29 6.11 2.75
CA GLN A 66 -1.39 5.70 1.88
C GLN A 66 -0.92 5.10 0.56
N VAL A 67 0.29 5.44 0.08
CA VAL A 67 0.75 4.99 -1.23
C VAL A 67 0.88 3.47 -1.27
N ASN A 68 1.24 2.85 -0.15
CA ASN A 68 1.42 1.40 -0.01
C ASN A 68 0.24 0.66 0.62
N ASP A 69 -0.87 1.33 0.89
CA ASP A 69 -2.05 0.73 1.51
C ASP A 69 -3.13 0.50 0.45
N PRO A 70 -3.35 -0.74 -0.02
CA PRO A 70 -4.46 -1.07 -0.90
C PRO A 70 -5.85 -0.63 -0.41
N GLY A 71 -6.04 -0.36 0.89
CA GLY A 71 -7.29 0.22 1.44
C GLY A 71 -7.53 1.67 1.05
N SER A 72 -6.52 2.38 0.57
CA SER A 72 -6.60 3.76 0.08
C SER A 72 -6.91 3.87 -1.42
N ILE A 73 -6.91 2.74 -2.13
CA ILE A 73 -7.33 2.64 -3.53
C ILE A 73 -8.84 2.42 -3.53
N ILE A 74 -9.58 3.46 -3.90
CA ILE A 74 -11.04 3.48 -3.82
C ILE A 74 -11.63 3.27 -5.21
N PHE A 75 -12.39 2.18 -5.39
CA PHE A 75 -13.23 2.07 -6.57
C PHE A 75 -14.54 2.82 -6.35
N ILE A 76 -14.89 3.67 -7.32
CA ILE A 76 -16.15 4.40 -7.38
C ILE A 76 -16.95 3.87 -8.59
N PRO A 77 -18.16 3.31 -8.41
CA PRO A 77 -18.99 2.82 -9.50
C PRO A 77 -19.76 3.96 -10.21
N ASP A 78 -20.27 3.67 -11.40
CA ASP A 78 -21.14 4.58 -12.16
C ASP A 78 -22.59 4.51 -11.69
N THR A 79 -22.84 4.92 -10.46
CA THR A 79 -24.19 4.98 -9.87
C THR A 79 -24.40 6.29 -9.13
N ILE A 80 -25.65 6.77 -9.11
CA ILE A 80 -26.03 8.00 -8.40
C ILE A 80 -25.85 7.87 -6.88
N HIS A 81 -25.98 6.65 -6.37
CA HIS A 81 -25.78 6.28 -4.98
C HIS A 81 -24.61 5.30 -4.93
N VAL A 82 -23.51 5.69 -4.30
CA VAL A 82 -22.27 4.91 -4.27
C VAL A 82 -21.98 4.40 -2.87
N GLY A 83 -21.41 3.21 -2.78
CA GLY A 83 -20.51 2.85 -1.69
C GLY A 83 -19.08 3.11 -2.20
N LEU A 84 -18.20 3.64 -1.36
CA LEU A 84 -16.78 3.68 -1.69
C LEU A 84 -16.25 2.26 -1.42
N TYR A 85 -15.63 1.63 -2.42
CA TYR A 85 -15.18 0.24 -2.31
C TYR A 85 -13.66 0.17 -2.18
N ALA A 86 -13.16 -0.66 -1.25
CA ALA A 86 -11.77 -1.08 -1.20
C ALA A 86 -11.62 -2.34 -0.34
N GLN A 87 -10.62 -3.17 -0.64
CA GLN A 87 -10.27 -4.37 0.12
C GLN A 87 -11.45 -5.34 0.35
N GLY A 88 -12.42 -5.43 -0.57
CA GLY A 88 -13.47 -6.44 -0.57
C GLY A 88 -14.77 -5.99 0.10
N VAL A 89 -14.81 -4.77 0.61
CA VAL A 89 -15.97 -4.14 1.27
C VAL A 89 -16.27 -2.79 0.65
N ASP A 90 -17.46 -2.27 0.96
CA ASP A 90 -17.80 -0.89 0.69
C ASP A 90 -18.46 -0.20 1.86
N THR A 91 -18.38 1.13 1.83
CA THR A 91 -18.93 1.96 2.90
C THR A 91 -20.43 1.83 3.05
N HIS A 92 -21.20 1.46 2.02
CA HIS A 92 -22.63 1.19 2.16
C HIS A 92 -22.88 -0.14 2.88
N SER A 93 -22.17 -1.20 2.52
CA SER A 93 -22.22 -2.51 3.21
C SER A 93 -21.87 -2.39 4.70
N LEU A 94 -20.96 -1.46 5.04
CA LEU A 94 -20.64 -1.15 6.43
C LEU A 94 -21.74 -0.29 7.08
N THR A 95 -22.06 0.87 6.53
CA THR A 95 -22.88 1.88 7.23
C THR A 95 -24.38 1.80 6.98
N THR A 96 -24.81 1.04 5.97
CA THR A 96 -26.16 1.06 5.36
C THR A 96 -26.56 2.38 4.69
N LEU A 97 -25.65 3.37 4.66
CA LEU A 97 -25.88 4.69 4.10
C LEU A 97 -25.28 4.75 2.69
N TRP A 98 -25.98 5.44 1.80
CA TRP A 98 -25.50 5.70 0.44
C TRP A 98 -24.82 7.06 0.37
N LEU A 99 -23.85 7.17 -0.54
CA LEU A 99 -23.19 8.43 -0.87
C LEU A 99 -23.65 8.97 -2.21
N ASP A 100 -23.94 10.26 -2.24
CA ASP A 100 -24.05 11.06 -3.45
C ASP A 100 -22.77 11.90 -3.59
N ILE A 101 -22.04 11.73 -4.70
CA ILE A 101 -20.85 12.53 -5.01
C ILE A 101 -21.24 13.58 -6.06
N LEU A 102 -21.02 14.86 -5.74
CA LEU A 102 -21.31 15.97 -6.64
C LEU A 102 -20.09 16.88 -6.80
N PRO A 103 -19.90 17.48 -7.98
CA PRO A 103 -18.96 18.60 -8.13
C PRO A 103 -19.30 19.71 -7.14
N ALA A 104 -18.30 20.19 -6.42
CA ALA A 104 -18.46 21.36 -5.56
C ALA A 104 -18.45 22.63 -6.43
N PRO A 105 -19.15 23.70 -6.01
CA PRO A 105 -19.13 24.98 -6.71
C PRO A 105 -17.78 25.72 -6.53
N VAL A 106 -16.86 25.18 -5.73
CA VAL A 106 -15.56 25.77 -5.42
C VAL A 106 -14.46 24.99 -6.11
N MET A 107 -13.58 25.70 -6.80
CA MET A 107 -12.31 25.18 -7.31
C MET A 107 -11.21 25.54 -6.30
N GLN A 108 -10.25 24.65 -6.07
CA GLN A 108 -9.09 24.95 -5.24
C GLN A 108 -7.82 24.72 -6.06
N HIS A 109 -6.88 25.66 -6.01
CA HIS A 109 -5.66 25.63 -6.84
C HIS A 109 -5.91 25.48 -8.36
N GLY A 110 -7.07 25.93 -8.83
CA GLY A 110 -7.48 25.79 -10.24
C GLY A 110 -8.02 24.41 -10.61
N LEU A 111 -8.17 23.51 -9.64
CA LEU A 111 -8.66 22.16 -9.81
C LEU A 111 -10.10 22.01 -9.30
N PRO A 112 -10.93 21.18 -9.95
CA PRO A 112 -12.24 20.84 -9.41
C PRO A 112 -12.12 20.17 -8.05
N THR A 113 -13.18 20.30 -7.26
CA THR A 113 -13.33 19.59 -5.99
C THR A 113 -14.72 18.99 -5.93
N TYR A 114 -14.89 17.99 -5.08
CA TYR A 114 -16.14 17.25 -4.94
C TYR A 114 -16.62 17.31 -3.51
N VAL A 115 -17.94 17.25 -3.33
CA VAL A 115 -18.59 17.01 -2.05
C VAL A 115 -19.26 15.65 -2.11
N ALA A 116 -19.18 14.91 -1.02
CA ALA A 116 -19.90 13.66 -0.84
C ALA A 116 -20.91 13.84 0.30
N TYR A 117 -22.14 13.38 0.15
CA TYR A 117 -23.16 13.47 1.22
C TYR A 117 -24.07 12.24 1.27
N THR A 118 -24.63 12.00 2.44
CA THR A 118 -25.72 11.03 2.65
C THR A 118 -26.99 11.79 3.00
N GLN A 119 -28.15 11.23 2.65
CA GLN A 119 -29.41 11.72 3.17
C GLN A 119 -29.67 11.12 4.56
N TYR A 120 -30.01 11.97 5.52
CA TYR A 120 -30.35 11.56 6.88
C TYR A 120 -31.68 12.17 7.30
N ILE A 121 -32.53 11.37 7.93
CA ILE A 121 -33.79 11.82 8.52
C ILE A 121 -33.57 11.86 10.04
N PRO A 122 -33.45 13.06 10.65
CA PRO A 122 -33.32 13.20 12.10
C PRO A 122 -34.59 12.73 12.82
N ASP A 123 -34.47 12.47 14.12
CA ASP A 123 -35.53 12.00 15.03
C ASP A 123 -36.94 12.52 14.64
N PRO A 124 -37.91 11.62 14.37
CA PRO A 124 -39.26 11.98 13.93
C PRO A 124 -40.04 12.83 14.95
N VAL A 125 -39.60 12.90 16.21
CA VAL A 125 -40.25 13.71 17.26
C VAL A 125 -39.97 15.20 17.10
N ASN A 126 -38.75 15.58 16.68
CA ASN A 126 -38.32 16.98 16.59
C ASN A 126 -38.24 17.48 15.13
N HIS A 127 -38.06 16.59 14.16
CA HIS A 127 -37.94 16.91 12.73
C HIS A 127 -38.73 15.90 11.88
N PRO A 128 -40.05 16.07 11.72
CA PRO A 128 -40.88 15.08 11.04
C PRO A 128 -40.55 14.96 9.55
N GLY A 129 -39.79 13.93 9.19
CA GLY A 129 -39.79 13.28 7.87
C GLY A 129 -39.11 14.01 6.71
N VAL A 130 -38.36 15.09 6.94
CA VAL A 130 -37.60 15.77 5.88
C VAL A 130 -36.16 15.25 5.88
N PRO A 131 -35.68 14.61 4.79
CA PRO A 131 -34.28 14.25 4.65
C PRO A 131 -33.40 15.51 4.55
N PHE A 132 -32.30 15.55 5.30
CA PHE A 132 -31.28 16.58 5.19
C PHE A 132 -29.99 15.98 4.64
N PRO A 133 -29.26 16.69 3.75
CA PRO A 133 -27.94 16.26 3.33
C PRO A 133 -26.94 16.43 4.47
N CYS A 134 -26.23 15.36 4.81
CA CYS A 134 -25.11 15.38 5.72
C CYS A 134 -23.82 15.15 4.92
N TYR A 135 -23.01 16.19 4.81
CA TYR A 135 -21.80 16.20 4.00
C TYR A 135 -20.64 15.55 4.73
N PHE A 136 -19.83 14.81 3.99
CA PHE A 136 -18.72 14.02 4.47
C PHE A 136 -17.53 14.92 4.68
N ARG A 137 -16.98 14.85 5.88
CA ARG A 137 -15.90 15.72 6.31
C ARG A 137 -14.79 14.93 6.97
N ASP A 138 -13.57 15.35 6.67
CA ASP A 138 -12.42 14.96 7.44
C ASP A 138 -12.44 15.65 8.82
N CYS A 139 -12.15 14.88 9.86
CA CYS A 139 -12.05 15.34 11.24
C CYS A 139 -10.76 14.83 11.93
N GLY A 140 -9.73 14.52 11.14
CA GLY A 140 -8.38 14.18 11.56
C GLY A 140 -8.13 12.70 11.84
N PHE A 141 -9.12 11.99 12.40
CA PHE A 141 -8.97 10.57 12.78
C PHE A 141 -9.96 9.63 12.07
N GLY A 142 -10.89 10.19 11.31
CA GLY A 142 -11.95 9.45 10.61
C GLY A 142 -12.85 10.41 9.84
N MET A 143 -13.95 9.89 9.30
CA MET A 143 -14.93 10.68 8.55
C MET A 143 -16.20 10.93 9.38
N THR A 144 -16.61 12.18 9.56
CA THR A 144 -17.95 12.49 10.10
C THR A 144 -18.82 13.10 9.03
N ALA A 145 -20.13 13.05 9.23
CA ALA A 145 -21.01 13.88 8.46
C ALA A 145 -21.39 15.17 9.23
N GLY A 146 -21.66 16.25 8.50
CA GLY A 146 -22.33 17.39 9.12
C GLY A 146 -22.94 18.36 8.13
N SER A 147 -23.38 19.50 8.67
CA SER A 147 -24.13 20.49 7.89
C SER A 147 -23.22 21.40 7.07
N GLY A 148 -23.55 21.52 5.78
CA GLY A 148 -22.98 22.49 4.83
C GLY A 148 -21.67 22.08 4.14
N THR A 149 -21.36 22.81 3.06
CA THR A 149 -20.17 22.63 2.18
C THR A 149 -19.14 23.74 2.34
N ASN A 150 -19.31 24.64 3.31
CA ASN A 150 -18.55 25.89 3.35
C ASN A 150 -17.13 25.74 3.89
N LYS A 151 -16.71 24.51 4.25
CA LYS A 151 -15.42 24.25 4.87
C LYS A 151 -14.53 23.39 3.97
N PRO A 152 -13.20 23.63 3.93
CA PRO A 152 -12.25 22.80 3.20
C PRO A 152 -12.35 21.32 3.56
N GLU A 153 -12.65 20.99 4.83
CA GLU A 153 -12.77 19.60 5.26
C GLU A 153 -13.92 18.84 4.58
N SER A 154 -14.85 19.54 3.91
CA SER A 154 -15.98 18.92 3.17
C SER A 154 -15.68 18.70 1.69
N HIS A 155 -14.52 19.17 1.22
CA HIS A 155 -14.12 19.11 -0.19
C HIS A 155 -13.07 18.03 -0.40
N TRP A 156 -13.19 17.34 -1.52
CA TRP A 156 -12.38 16.17 -1.85
C TRP A 156 -11.83 16.30 -3.25
N TRP A 157 -10.55 15.97 -3.41
CA TRP A 157 -9.96 15.66 -4.70
C TRP A 157 -10.13 14.17 -4.96
N ILE A 158 -10.60 13.84 -6.16
CA ILE A 158 -10.84 12.47 -6.61
C ILE A 158 -9.97 12.24 -7.83
N GLU A 159 -8.78 11.70 -7.59
CA GLU A 159 -7.75 11.53 -8.60
C GLU A 159 -7.75 10.10 -9.12
N PRO A 160 -7.79 9.88 -10.44
CA PRO A 160 -7.77 8.54 -10.96
C PRO A 160 -6.46 7.83 -10.60
N VAL A 161 -6.51 6.50 -10.52
CA VAL A 161 -5.34 5.62 -10.45
C VAL A 161 -5.34 4.80 -11.73
N ASN A 162 -4.62 5.27 -12.73
CA ASN A 162 -4.50 4.62 -14.03
C ASN A 162 -3.13 4.92 -14.66
N GLU A 163 -2.90 4.39 -15.87
CA GLU A 163 -1.61 4.56 -16.56
C GLU A 163 -1.29 6.04 -16.84
N GLY A 164 -2.31 6.85 -17.15
CA GLY A 164 -2.16 8.28 -17.39
C GLY A 164 -1.84 9.11 -16.14
N SER A 165 -1.98 8.52 -14.94
CA SER A 165 -1.70 9.16 -13.66
C SER A 165 -0.57 8.50 -12.88
N ILE A 166 0.17 7.53 -13.45
CA ILE A 166 1.14 6.70 -12.73
C ILE A 166 2.29 7.49 -12.07
N ASP A 167 2.55 8.71 -12.52
CA ASP A 167 3.58 9.56 -11.90
C ASP A 167 3.10 10.27 -10.64
N THR A 168 1.79 10.39 -10.44
CA THR A 168 1.20 11.10 -9.28
C THR A 168 0.31 10.20 -8.42
N SER A 169 -0.25 9.14 -9.00
CA SER A 169 -1.28 8.30 -8.38
C SER A 169 -1.14 6.85 -8.85
N TYR A 170 -0.65 6.00 -7.95
CA TYR A 170 -0.34 4.58 -8.15
C TYR A 170 -0.40 3.83 -6.81
N LEU A 171 -0.48 2.50 -6.81
CA LEU A 171 -0.21 1.66 -5.63
C LEU A 171 1.29 1.38 -5.57
N GLY A 172 1.98 1.91 -4.56
CA GLY A 172 3.42 1.75 -4.41
C GLY A 172 3.77 0.56 -3.51
N ILE A 173 4.78 -0.21 -3.90
CA ILE A 173 5.17 -1.43 -3.17
C ILE A 173 6.43 -1.17 -2.35
N ARG A 174 6.29 -1.33 -1.03
CA ARG A 174 7.42 -1.28 -0.11
C ARG A 174 7.99 -2.69 0.06
N PRO A 175 9.27 -2.93 -0.26
CA PRO A 175 9.94 -4.19 0.04
C PRO A 175 9.95 -4.52 1.53
N ALA A 176 10.11 -5.81 1.84
CA ALA A 176 10.14 -6.31 3.22
C ALA A 176 11.31 -5.71 4.01
N ASP A 177 12.44 -5.53 3.35
CA ASP A 177 13.59 -4.81 3.85
C ASP A 177 14.20 -3.96 2.73
N VAL A 178 14.71 -2.77 3.07
CA VAL A 178 15.28 -1.82 2.11
C VAL A 178 16.79 -1.98 1.97
N HIS A 179 17.42 -2.75 2.85
CA HIS A 179 18.86 -2.96 2.92
C HIS A 179 19.28 -4.26 2.24
N PHE A 180 18.36 -5.19 2.04
CA PHE A 180 18.66 -6.52 1.50
C PHE A 180 17.90 -6.77 0.22
N CYS A 181 18.63 -7.16 -0.81
CA CYS A 181 18.08 -7.61 -2.08
C CYS A 181 18.71 -8.93 -2.49
N ASP A 182 18.17 -9.52 -3.54
CA ASP A 182 18.72 -10.72 -4.12
C ASP A 182 20.02 -10.46 -4.88
N ALA A 183 20.67 -11.53 -5.30
CA ALA A 183 21.92 -11.45 -6.04
C ALA A 183 21.79 -10.84 -7.45
N ASP A 184 20.57 -10.59 -7.92
CA ASP A 184 20.27 -9.83 -9.13
C ASP A 184 19.90 -8.37 -8.80
N GLY A 185 20.02 -7.95 -7.53
CA GLY A 185 19.80 -6.58 -7.06
C GLY A 185 18.36 -6.23 -6.73
N TYR A 186 17.45 -7.20 -6.80
CA TYR A 186 16.04 -6.94 -6.60
C TYR A 186 15.60 -7.20 -5.17
N TYR A 187 14.78 -6.29 -4.67
CA TYR A 187 14.14 -6.39 -3.39
C TYR A 187 12.87 -7.23 -3.49
N TRP A 188 12.47 -7.82 -2.37
CA TRP A 188 11.29 -8.67 -2.32
C TRP A 188 10.21 -8.07 -1.43
N ALA A 189 8.99 -8.06 -1.93
CA ALA A 189 7.79 -7.69 -1.16
C ALA A 189 6.76 -8.81 -1.23
N SER A 190 5.75 -8.73 -0.37
CA SER A 190 4.56 -9.56 -0.46
C SER A 190 3.33 -8.68 -0.64
N LEU A 191 2.35 -9.16 -1.41
CA LEU A 191 1.10 -8.44 -1.65
C LEU A 191 -0.07 -9.43 -1.68
N CYS A 192 -1.18 -9.02 -1.09
CA CYS A 192 -2.49 -9.59 -1.35
C CYS A 192 -3.53 -8.48 -1.28
N CYS A 193 -4.28 -8.25 -2.36
CA CYS A 193 -5.33 -7.21 -2.39
C CYS A 193 -6.57 -7.74 -3.11
N ASP A 194 -7.73 -7.13 -2.87
CA ASP A 194 -9.03 -7.61 -3.35
C ASP A 194 -9.33 -7.34 -4.83
N PHE A 195 -8.56 -6.47 -5.48
CA PHE A 195 -8.74 -6.06 -6.87
C PHE A 195 -7.58 -6.53 -7.76
N PRO A 196 -7.81 -6.73 -9.07
CA PRO A 196 -6.73 -7.05 -10.00
C PRO A 196 -5.78 -5.86 -10.17
N VAL A 197 -4.51 -6.15 -10.40
CA VAL A 197 -3.46 -5.13 -10.45
C VAL A 197 -2.56 -5.37 -11.66
N LEU A 198 -2.46 -4.37 -12.54
CA LEU A 198 -1.49 -4.33 -13.63
C LEU A 198 -0.09 -4.02 -13.07
N ILE A 199 0.91 -4.72 -13.61
CA ILE A 199 2.33 -4.39 -13.48
C ILE A 199 2.73 -3.59 -14.72
N PRO A 200 2.83 -2.25 -14.67
CA PRO A 200 3.13 -1.46 -15.86
C PRO A 200 4.58 -1.65 -16.32
N ASP A 201 4.83 -1.45 -17.61
CA ASP A 201 6.20 -1.48 -18.15
C ASP A 201 7.08 -0.41 -17.49
N GLY A 202 8.27 -0.79 -17.03
CA GLY A 202 9.20 0.14 -16.39
C GLY A 202 8.71 0.69 -15.04
N SER A 203 7.76 0.03 -14.38
CA SER A 203 7.24 0.47 -13.08
C SER A 203 8.14 0.16 -11.89
N GLY A 204 9.26 -0.54 -12.14
CA GLY A 204 10.18 -1.10 -11.15
C GLY A 204 9.66 -2.33 -10.41
N VAL A 205 8.50 -2.88 -10.80
CA VAL A 205 8.12 -4.25 -10.41
C VAL A 205 8.38 -5.16 -11.61
N GLU A 206 9.27 -6.14 -11.47
CA GLU A 206 9.66 -7.04 -12.57
C GLU A 206 8.67 -8.18 -12.80
N GLY A 207 7.97 -8.57 -11.75
CA GLY A 207 6.95 -9.60 -11.83
C GLY A 207 6.41 -10.01 -10.47
N ALA A 208 5.33 -10.80 -10.55
CA ALA A 208 4.71 -11.45 -9.40
C ALA A 208 4.96 -12.95 -9.45
N TYR A 209 5.16 -13.55 -8.29
CA TYR A 209 5.54 -14.95 -8.12
C TYR A 209 4.65 -15.63 -7.06
N THR A 210 4.29 -16.87 -7.34
CA THR A 210 3.67 -17.80 -6.37
C THR A 210 4.75 -18.71 -5.77
N VAL A 211 4.44 -19.43 -4.69
CA VAL A 211 5.34 -20.49 -4.18
C VAL A 211 4.63 -21.82 -4.32
N ARG A 212 5.14 -22.71 -5.17
CA ARG A 212 4.45 -24.00 -5.46
C ARG A 212 5.14 -25.21 -4.84
N GLU A 213 6.39 -25.05 -4.48
CA GLU A 213 7.25 -26.12 -4.00
C GLU A 213 8.21 -25.57 -2.95
N ILE A 214 8.50 -26.42 -1.96
CA ILE A 214 9.58 -26.20 -1.00
C ILE A 214 10.59 -27.34 -1.17
N GLU A 215 11.86 -26.98 -1.30
CA GLU A 215 12.97 -27.93 -1.39
C GLU A 215 13.83 -27.87 -0.13
N MET A 216 14.50 -28.98 0.20
CA MET A 216 15.52 -29.01 1.24
C MET A 216 16.89 -28.88 0.58
N GLY A 217 17.63 -27.85 0.92
CA GLY A 217 19.00 -27.62 0.45
C GLY A 217 20.00 -28.58 1.09
N GLU A 218 21.20 -28.65 0.50
CA GLU A 218 22.31 -29.45 1.03
C GLU A 218 22.74 -29.01 2.44
N ASP A 219 22.55 -27.73 2.74
CA ASP A 219 22.82 -27.09 4.03
C ASP A 219 21.75 -27.36 5.10
N GLN A 220 20.76 -28.21 4.81
CA GLN A 220 19.63 -28.56 5.66
C GLN A 220 18.64 -27.41 5.92
N ASN A 221 18.70 -26.33 5.14
CA ASN A 221 17.68 -25.29 5.14
C ASN A 221 16.56 -25.61 4.14
N TYR A 222 15.37 -25.05 4.38
CA TYR A 222 14.24 -25.15 3.47
C TYR A 222 14.20 -23.94 2.54
N TYR A 223 13.90 -24.17 1.26
CA TYR A 223 13.87 -23.16 0.22
C TYR A 223 12.53 -23.16 -0.52
N ALA A 224 11.79 -22.07 -0.41
CA ALA A 224 10.64 -21.79 -1.26
C ALA A 224 11.13 -21.50 -2.68
N VAL A 225 10.56 -22.22 -3.65
CA VAL A 225 10.87 -22.05 -5.07
C VAL A 225 9.82 -21.11 -5.69
N PRO A 226 10.16 -19.84 -6.00
CA PRO A 226 9.23 -18.92 -6.65
C PRO A 226 8.90 -19.41 -8.05
N SER A 227 7.62 -19.38 -8.40
CA SER A 227 7.12 -19.68 -9.73
C SER A 227 6.45 -18.42 -10.29
N LYS A 228 7.03 -17.87 -11.37
CA LYS A 228 6.54 -16.63 -12.00
C LYS A 228 5.08 -16.80 -12.39
N LEU A 229 4.24 -15.91 -11.87
CA LEU A 229 2.84 -15.81 -12.21
C LEU A 229 2.64 -14.91 -13.43
N CYS A 230 3.22 -13.71 -13.38
CA CYS A 230 3.13 -12.70 -14.44
C CYS A 230 4.29 -11.70 -14.36
N GLY A 231 4.55 -10.96 -15.44
CA GLY A 231 5.56 -9.91 -15.55
C GLY A 231 4.98 -8.53 -15.87
N GLN A 232 5.86 -7.61 -16.31
CA GLN A 232 5.46 -6.30 -16.82
C GLN A 232 4.51 -6.41 -18.03
N GLY A 233 3.54 -5.50 -18.09
CA GLY A 233 2.44 -5.50 -19.04
C GLY A 233 1.28 -6.44 -18.69
N GLU A 234 1.40 -7.25 -17.64
CA GLU A 234 0.41 -8.27 -17.26
C GLU A 234 -0.29 -7.94 -15.93
N VAL A 235 -1.41 -8.64 -15.68
CA VAL A 235 -2.30 -8.38 -14.54
C VAL A 235 -2.19 -9.50 -13.51
N ILE A 236 -1.87 -9.14 -12.27
CA ILE A 236 -2.04 -9.97 -11.09
C ILE A 236 -3.55 -10.11 -10.82
N PRO A 237 -4.12 -11.32 -10.80
CA PRO A 237 -5.54 -11.50 -10.51
C PRO A 237 -5.90 -11.05 -9.08
N ALA A 238 -7.12 -10.56 -8.92
CA ALA A 238 -7.68 -10.19 -7.61
C ALA A 238 -7.54 -11.31 -6.57
N ALA A 239 -7.29 -10.92 -5.32
CA ALA A 239 -7.18 -11.80 -4.16
C ALA A 239 -6.13 -12.92 -4.31
N THR A 240 -5.11 -12.70 -5.14
CA THR A 240 -3.97 -13.62 -5.30
C THR A 240 -2.84 -13.20 -4.37
N PRO A 241 -2.45 -14.02 -3.38
CA PRO A 241 -1.25 -13.77 -2.60
C PRO A 241 -0.02 -13.97 -3.49
N VAL A 242 0.88 -12.98 -3.53
CA VAL A 242 2.07 -13.05 -4.36
C VAL A 242 3.29 -12.50 -3.64
N LEU A 243 4.45 -12.98 -4.05
CA LEU A 243 5.72 -12.28 -3.90
C LEU A 243 5.91 -11.34 -5.09
N LEU A 244 6.51 -10.18 -4.85
CA LEU A 244 6.86 -9.21 -5.87
C LEU A 244 8.37 -9.01 -5.88
N LYS A 245 8.96 -9.09 -7.09
CA LYS A 245 10.38 -8.77 -7.33
C LYS A 245 10.47 -7.30 -7.76
N CYS A 246 11.12 -6.48 -6.96
CA CYS A 246 11.11 -5.02 -7.00
C CYS A 246 12.51 -4.46 -7.30
N ALA A 247 12.63 -3.48 -8.19
CA ALA A 247 13.89 -2.88 -8.60
C ALA A 247 14.35 -1.76 -7.66
N SER A 248 13.46 -1.21 -6.83
CA SER A 248 13.78 -0.12 -5.91
C SER A 248 13.54 -0.54 -4.45
N PRO A 249 14.33 -0.02 -3.49
CA PRO A 249 14.00 -0.15 -2.07
C PRO A 249 12.79 0.73 -1.68
N TYR A 250 12.34 1.63 -2.57
CA TYR A 250 11.30 2.61 -2.28
C TYR A 250 10.01 2.37 -3.05
N MET A 251 8.89 2.60 -2.37
CA MET A 251 7.55 2.49 -2.97
C MET A 251 7.31 3.40 -4.18
N SER A 252 8.03 4.52 -4.30
CA SER A 252 7.95 5.42 -5.46
C SER A 252 8.62 4.85 -6.71
N GLY A 253 9.58 3.94 -6.52
CA GLY A 253 10.24 3.21 -7.59
C GLY A 253 9.55 1.90 -7.95
N ASN A 254 8.55 1.45 -7.19
CA ASN A 254 7.83 0.19 -7.43
C ASN A 254 6.32 0.45 -7.54
N LYS A 255 5.84 0.68 -8.76
CA LYS A 255 4.48 1.17 -9.01
C LYS A 255 3.59 0.08 -9.59
N LEU A 256 2.35 0.03 -9.12
CA LEU A 256 1.31 -0.85 -9.61
C LEU A 256 0.02 -0.06 -9.87
N ILE A 257 -0.83 -0.57 -10.77
CA ILE A 257 -2.08 0.09 -11.16
C ILE A 257 -3.27 -0.86 -10.94
N PRO A 258 -4.30 -0.46 -10.16
CA PRO A 258 -5.53 -1.25 -10.06
C PRO A 258 -6.29 -1.24 -11.39
N VAL A 259 -6.81 -2.39 -11.82
CA VAL A 259 -7.52 -2.52 -13.10
C VAL A 259 -8.82 -3.32 -12.99
N GLY A 260 -9.69 -3.16 -13.98
CA GLY A 260 -10.95 -3.88 -14.07
C GLY A 260 -12.09 -3.24 -13.27
N ALA A 261 -13.07 -4.07 -12.90
CA ALA A 261 -14.25 -3.67 -12.12
C ALA A 261 -14.43 -4.60 -10.92
N ILE A 262 -15.14 -4.15 -9.89
CA ILE A 262 -15.37 -4.90 -8.64
C ILE A 262 -16.17 -6.21 -8.85
N ALA A 263 -16.78 -6.41 -10.02
CA ALA A 263 -17.69 -7.53 -10.27
C ALA A 263 -17.06 -8.95 -10.14
N ASN A 264 -15.73 -9.06 -10.04
CA ASN A 264 -15.04 -10.35 -9.90
C ASN A 264 -14.58 -10.61 -8.46
N ARG A 265 -15.52 -10.55 -7.50
CA ARG A 265 -15.27 -10.99 -6.12
C ARG A 265 -15.30 -12.51 -6.07
N LYS A 266 -14.14 -13.11 -5.76
CA LYS A 266 -13.83 -14.55 -5.71
C LYS A 266 -13.37 -15.14 -7.04
N THR A 267 -12.07 -15.08 -7.27
CA THR A 267 -11.35 -16.18 -7.93
C THR A 267 -10.06 -16.39 -7.15
N MET A 268 -10.14 -17.23 -6.12
CA MET A 268 -9.58 -18.59 -6.04
C MET A 268 -8.05 -18.56 -5.94
N PRO A 269 -7.45 -19.04 -4.83
CA PRO A 269 -6.01 -19.29 -4.79
C PRO A 269 -5.65 -20.13 -6.01
N ILE A 270 -4.57 -19.75 -6.69
CA ILE A 270 -4.01 -20.55 -7.76
C ILE A 270 -3.79 -21.94 -7.17
N ALA A 271 -4.42 -22.97 -7.76
CA ALA A 271 -4.30 -24.33 -7.26
C ALA A 271 -2.80 -24.66 -7.14
N SER A 272 -2.38 -25.13 -5.97
CA SER A 272 -0.98 -25.40 -5.56
C SER A 272 -0.13 -24.21 -5.11
N ASP A 273 -0.68 -23.01 -4.92
CA ASP A 273 0.06 -21.94 -4.24
C ASP A 273 0.11 -22.21 -2.73
N LEU A 274 1.31 -22.21 -2.17
CA LEU A 274 1.59 -22.38 -0.74
C LEU A 274 1.50 -21.04 0.00
N LEU A 275 1.31 -19.93 -0.72
CA LEU A 275 1.02 -18.64 -0.11
C LEU A 275 -0.44 -18.53 0.29
N LEU A 276 -0.66 -17.92 1.45
CA LEU A 276 -1.93 -17.35 1.87
C LEU A 276 -1.79 -15.83 1.92
N GLY A 277 -2.90 -15.12 1.93
CA GLY A 277 -2.89 -13.68 2.02
C GLY A 277 -4.12 -13.13 2.72
N ASN A 278 -3.97 -11.93 3.27
CA ASN A 278 -5.04 -11.20 3.93
C ASN A 278 -5.05 -9.80 3.34
N TYR A 279 -6.19 -9.40 2.80
CA TYR A 279 -6.39 -8.06 2.25
C TYR A 279 -7.10 -7.13 3.26
N PHE A 280 -7.49 -7.63 4.45
CA PHE A 280 -8.08 -6.84 5.52
C PHE A 280 -7.17 -6.69 6.74
N SER A 281 -7.09 -5.48 7.28
CA SER A 281 -6.36 -5.21 8.52
C SER A 281 -7.04 -5.84 9.74
N VAL A 282 -6.25 -6.12 10.77
CA VAL A 282 -6.68 -6.31 12.15
C VAL A 282 -6.05 -5.19 12.96
N PHE A 283 -6.78 -4.09 13.15
CA PHE A 283 -6.35 -3.08 14.10
C PHE A 283 -6.71 -3.58 15.50
N GLN A 284 -5.72 -3.70 16.38
CA GLN A 284 -5.96 -3.88 17.80
C GLN A 284 -6.64 -2.63 18.36
N ASN A 285 -7.88 -2.79 18.81
CA ASN A 285 -8.57 -2.01 19.84
C ASN A 285 -8.02 -0.60 20.14
N HIS A 286 -8.65 0.41 19.56
CA HIS A 286 -8.94 1.63 20.32
C HIS A 286 -10.39 2.03 20.04
N CYS A 287 -11.27 1.61 20.95
CA CYS A 287 -12.39 2.38 21.50
C CYS A 287 -13.19 1.45 22.42
N SER A 288 -12.82 1.44 23.69
CA SER A 288 -13.69 0.95 24.75
C SER A 288 -15.01 1.72 24.73
N PHE A 289 -16.12 1.08 24.38
CA PHE A 289 -17.44 1.44 24.87
C PHE A 289 -18.05 0.23 25.56
N THR A 290 -18.29 0.40 26.85
CA THR A 290 -18.79 -0.59 27.78
C THR A 290 -20.28 -0.82 27.55
N ASP A 291 -20.60 -2.02 27.06
CA ASP A 291 -21.84 -2.78 27.32
C ASP A 291 -23.17 -2.23 26.74
N THR A 292 -24.16 -3.05 26.35
CA THR A 292 -24.36 -4.49 26.55
C THR A 292 -25.38 -4.98 25.50
N THR A 293 -25.11 -6.14 24.91
CA THR A 293 -26.11 -7.11 24.41
C THR A 293 -26.72 -6.86 23.02
N ALA A 294 -26.23 -7.68 22.07
CA ALA A 294 -26.84 -8.07 20.78
C ALA A 294 -26.36 -7.38 19.48
N MET A 295 -25.05 -7.13 19.33
CA MET A 295 -24.41 -6.87 18.02
C MET A 295 -23.62 -8.10 17.56
N LYS A 296 -24.32 -9.08 17.00
CA LYS A 296 -23.74 -10.13 16.15
C LYS A 296 -23.82 -9.62 14.70
N ASP A 297 -22.86 -9.65 13.79
CA ASP A 297 -21.43 -9.97 13.77
C ASP A 297 -21.01 -9.70 12.31
N TYR A 298 -20.06 -8.81 12.00
CA TYR A 298 -19.25 -8.98 10.79
C TYR A 298 -18.01 -9.75 11.23
N ILE A 299 -18.00 -11.05 10.93
CA ILE A 299 -16.93 -11.96 11.30
C ILE A 299 -16.12 -12.28 10.04
N PRO A 300 -14.92 -11.69 9.85
CA PRO A 300 -13.91 -12.23 8.97
C PRO A 300 -13.16 -13.37 9.70
N GLU A 301 -13.88 -14.37 10.25
CA GLU A 301 -13.24 -15.63 10.70
C GLU A 301 -12.53 -16.19 9.46
N GLN A 302 -11.21 -16.11 9.30
CA GLN A 302 -10.18 -16.28 10.30
C GLN A 302 -9.22 -15.08 10.30
N ALA A 303 -9.13 -14.36 11.41
CA ALA A 303 -7.85 -13.83 11.83
C ALA A 303 -6.90 -15.03 11.84
N THR A 304 -6.05 -15.16 10.83
CA THR A 304 -5.02 -16.20 10.85
C THR A 304 -4.05 -15.72 11.91
N LEU A 305 -4.24 -16.22 13.14
CA LEU A 305 -3.27 -16.03 14.19
C LEU A 305 -1.92 -16.46 13.60
N ALA A 306 -0.92 -15.58 13.66
CA ALA A 306 0.42 -15.94 13.23
C ALA A 306 1.02 -17.06 14.09
N THR A 307 0.36 -17.42 15.19
CA THR A 307 0.80 -18.45 16.11
C THR A 307 0.67 -19.84 15.48
N GLU A 308 1.85 -20.32 15.04
CA GLU A 308 2.26 -21.68 14.68
C GLU A 308 2.14 -22.14 13.22
N LYS A 309 1.44 -21.42 12.33
CA LYS A 309 1.10 -21.96 10.99
C LYS A 309 1.55 -21.13 9.79
N GLY A 310 2.00 -19.89 9.99
CA GLY A 310 2.38 -18.98 8.92
C GLY A 310 3.76 -18.38 9.12
N LEU A 311 4.54 -18.25 8.06
CA LEU A 311 5.81 -17.51 8.05
C LEU A 311 5.67 -16.31 7.10
N ALA A 312 6.01 -15.10 7.56
CA ALA A 312 5.92 -13.89 6.76
C ALA A 312 7.25 -13.56 6.10
N LEU A 313 7.22 -12.90 4.94
CA LEU A 313 8.42 -12.45 4.27
C LEU A 313 9.24 -11.50 5.17
N GLY A 314 10.55 -11.70 5.18
CA GLY A 314 11.52 -10.86 5.90
C GLY A 314 12.95 -11.26 5.53
N VAL A 315 13.86 -10.88 6.40
CA VAL A 315 15.30 -11.13 6.28
C VAL A 315 15.85 -11.66 7.59
N ASP A 316 16.84 -12.56 7.55
CA ASP A 316 17.55 -12.99 8.75
C ASP A 316 18.74 -12.06 9.08
N GLU A 317 19.43 -12.37 10.20
CA GLU A 317 20.59 -11.60 10.67
C GLU A 317 21.79 -11.60 9.69
N LYS A 318 21.76 -12.45 8.67
CA LYS A 318 22.79 -12.55 7.62
C LYS A 318 22.32 -11.94 6.30
N GLY A 319 21.14 -11.32 6.28
CA GLY A 319 20.59 -10.72 5.07
C GLY A 319 19.92 -11.70 4.11
N ARG A 320 19.72 -12.96 4.51
CA ARG A 320 19.05 -13.93 3.65
C ARG A 320 17.56 -13.70 3.65
N ILE A 321 17.00 -13.53 2.45
CA ILE A 321 15.57 -13.29 2.26
C ILE A 321 14.81 -14.61 2.40
N GLY A 322 13.73 -14.58 3.18
CA GLY A 322 12.94 -15.76 3.46
C GLY A 322 11.65 -15.45 4.19
N PHE A 323 10.96 -16.52 4.57
CA PHE A 323 9.79 -16.48 5.41
C PHE A 323 10.18 -16.83 6.84
N PHE A 324 9.80 -15.98 7.79
CA PHE A 324 10.16 -16.08 9.20
C PHE A 324 8.93 -15.98 10.14
N PRO A 325 9.02 -16.49 11.37
CA PRO A 325 7.93 -16.43 12.34
C PRO A 325 7.68 -14.98 12.76
N GLN A 326 6.42 -14.64 12.93
CA GLN A 326 6.05 -13.37 13.56
C GLN A 326 6.19 -13.45 15.08
N GLN A 327 6.32 -12.30 15.73
CA GLN A 327 6.37 -12.22 17.19
C GLN A 327 5.13 -12.91 17.81
N PRO A 328 5.29 -13.74 18.86
CA PRO A 328 4.17 -14.45 19.48
C PRO A 328 3.01 -13.51 19.84
N GLY A 329 1.78 -13.88 19.46
CA GLY A 329 0.58 -13.06 19.68
C GLY A 329 0.36 -11.95 18.64
N SER A 330 1.22 -11.84 17.63
CA SER A 330 1.01 -10.94 16.49
C SER A 330 0.04 -11.53 15.48
N TYR A 331 -0.55 -10.66 14.68
CA TYR A 331 -1.37 -11.04 13.54
C TYR A 331 -0.60 -10.81 12.23
N MET A 332 -0.95 -11.57 11.19
CA MET A 332 -0.44 -11.30 9.84
C MET A 332 -0.93 -9.93 9.38
N ALA A 333 -0.03 -9.12 8.83
CA ALA A 333 -0.34 -7.78 8.38
C ALA A 333 -1.41 -7.78 7.28
N ALA A 334 -2.24 -6.73 7.25
CA ALA A 334 -3.12 -6.49 6.10
C ALA A 334 -2.30 -6.37 4.82
N ASN A 335 -2.93 -6.67 3.70
CA ASN A 335 -2.39 -6.47 2.36
C ASN A 335 -1.13 -7.30 2.04
N THR A 336 -0.81 -8.31 2.85
CA THR A 336 0.42 -9.11 2.71
C THR A 336 0.14 -10.58 2.40
N ALA A 337 1.14 -11.26 1.84
CA ALA A 337 1.13 -12.71 1.62
C ALA A 337 2.14 -13.38 2.57
N TRP A 338 1.88 -14.65 2.92
CA TRP A 338 2.71 -15.44 3.82
C TRP A 338 2.68 -16.92 3.46
N LEU A 339 3.73 -17.63 3.84
CA LEU A 339 3.84 -19.06 3.57
C LEU A 339 2.98 -19.86 4.57
N ASN A 340 2.17 -20.78 4.04
CA ASN A 340 1.35 -21.69 4.83
C ASN A 340 2.10 -22.99 5.14
N LEU A 341 2.51 -23.15 6.40
CA LEU A 341 3.26 -24.32 6.86
C LEU A 341 2.43 -25.61 6.83
N ASP A 342 1.10 -25.53 6.99
CA ASP A 342 0.24 -26.71 6.91
C ASP A 342 0.16 -27.24 5.47
N ALA A 343 0.04 -26.34 4.49
CA ALA A 343 0.00 -26.72 3.08
C ALA A 343 1.36 -27.23 2.58
N ALA A 344 2.45 -26.72 3.15
CA ALA A 344 3.81 -27.13 2.83
C ALA A 344 4.28 -28.39 3.58
N ASP A 345 3.52 -28.90 4.55
CA ASP A 345 3.93 -29.99 5.48
C ASP A 345 5.22 -29.67 6.27
N LEU A 346 5.35 -28.40 6.71
CA LEU A 346 6.55 -27.86 7.39
C LEU A 346 6.24 -27.39 8.82
N LYS A 347 5.38 -28.10 9.54
CA LYS A 347 5.02 -27.76 10.92
C LYS A 347 6.27 -27.72 11.82
N GLY A 348 6.46 -26.59 12.51
CA GLY A 348 7.59 -26.38 13.41
C GLY A 348 8.88 -25.88 12.73
N VAL A 349 8.85 -25.63 11.42
CA VAL A 349 9.93 -24.95 10.71
C VAL A 349 9.89 -23.44 11.03
N ASN A 350 11.06 -22.90 11.38
CA ASN A 350 11.21 -21.49 11.79
C ASN A 350 11.87 -20.61 10.72
N ALA A 351 12.21 -21.15 9.56
CA ALA A 351 12.74 -20.38 8.44
C ALA A 351 12.56 -21.17 7.13
N VAL A 352 12.09 -20.49 6.09
CA VAL A 352 12.08 -21.00 4.72
C VAL A 352 12.61 -19.90 3.80
N TYR A 353 13.80 -20.08 3.24
CA TYR A 353 14.48 -19.09 2.40
C TYR A 353 13.92 -19.07 0.98
N ILE A 354 14.23 -18.05 0.19
CA ILE A 354 13.85 -18.02 -1.23
C ILE A 354 14.99 -18.60 -2.09
N ALA A 355 14.71 -19.61 -2.91
CA ALA A 355 15.71 -20.43 -3.62
C ALA A 355 16.62 -19.70 -4.62
N GLU A 356 16.16 -18.58 -5.19
CA GLU A 356 16.90 -17.82 -6.22
C GLU A 356 17.64 -16.58 -5.67
N VAL A 357 17.50 -16.29 -4.39
CA VAL A 357 18.18 -15.17 -3.76
C VAL A 357 19.58 -15.65 -3.40
N ALA A 358 20.56 -15.45 -4.29
CA ALA A 358 21.92 -15.86 -3.95
C ALA A 358 22.39 -15.11 -2.69
N ASP A 359 23.12 -15.84 -1.86
CA ASP A 359 23.65 -15.34 -0.60
C ASP A 359 24.47 -14.05 -0.83
N ASP A 360 24.24 -13.08 0.05
CA ASP A 360 25.15 -11.98 0.41
C ASP A 360 25.22 -10.73 -0.50
N PHE A 361 24.09 -10.20 -1.01
CA PHE A 361 24.05 -8.81 -1.48
C PHE A 361 23.28 -7.89 -0.51
N ILE A 362 24.01 -6.98 0.14
CA ILE A 362 23.51 -6.03 1.12
C ILE A 362 23.78 -4.61 0.62
N VAL A 363 22.72 -3.85 0.38
CA VAL A 363 22.83 -2.44 -0.03
C VAL A 363 23.39 -1.65 1.15
N GLY A 364 24.40 -0.83 0.90
CA GLY A 364 25.12 -0.10 1.94
C GLY A 364 26.25 -0.88 2.61
N ASP A 365 26.41 -2.18 2.36
CA ASP A 365 27.60 -2.96 2.76
C ASP A 365 28.69 -2.79 1.70
N VAL A 366 29.35 -1.64 1.75
CA VAL A 366 30.34 -1.22 0.75
C VAL A 366 31.62 -2.03 0.88
N ASP A 367 31.92 -2.55 2.08
CA ASP A 367 33.10 -3.38 2.33
C ASP A 367 32.88 -4.89 2.21
N GLY A 368 31.63 -5.34 2.08
CA GLY A 368 31.24 -6.73 1.89
C GLY A 368 31.39 -7.58 3.15
N SER A 369 31.30 -6.96 4.33
CA SER A 369 31.50 -7.61 5.62
C SER A 369 30.28 -8.39 6.11
N GLY A 370 29.14 -8.27 5.44
CA GLY A 370 27.85 -8.84 5.84
C GLY A 370 27.09 -7.95 6.83
N LYS A 371 27.54 -6.71 7.05
CA LYS A 371 26.97 -5.76 8.01
C LYS A 371 27.04 -4.34 7.47
N ILE A 372 26.04 -3.54 7.81
CA ILE A 372 26.05 -2.11 7.51
C ILE A 372 26.53 -1.37 8.77
N ASP A 373 27.73 -0.80 8.73
CA ASP A 373 28.31 -0.03 9.83
C ASP A 373 29.13 1.20 9.37
N ILE A 374 29.86 1.82 10.31
CA ILE A 374 30.63 3.05 10.04
C ILE A 374 31.81 2.82 9.07
N THR A 375 32.22 1.57 8.90
CA THR A 375 33.27 1.17 7.98
C THR A 375 32.81 1.38 6.54
N ASP A 376 31.56 1.05 6.23
CA ASP A 376 30.94 1.29 4.91
C ASP A 376 30.86 2.77 4.59
N VAL A 377 30.42 3.58 5.55
CA VAL A 377 30.37 5.04 5.42
C VAL A 377 31.75 5.60 5.12
N THR A 378 32.77 5.13 5.84
CA THR A 378 34.16 5.56 5.64
C THR A 378 34.66 5.18 4.24
N LEU A 379 34.34 3.98 3.77
CA LEU A 379 34.74 3.49 2.46
C LEU A 379 34.03 4.27 1.34
N LEU A 380 32.73 4.50 1.45
CA LEU A 380 31.96 5.27 0.49
C LEU A 380 32.43 6.73 0.38
N ILE A 381 32.77 7.36 1.51
CA ILE A 381 33.40 8.70 1.53
C ILE A 381 34.69 8.70 0.72
N ASN A 382 35.58 7.74 0.97
CA ASN A 382 36.87 7.67 0.29
C ASN A 382 36.67 7.45 -1.22
N MET A 383 35.76 6.56 -1.61
CA MET A 383 35.43 6.33 -3.02
C MET A 383 34.89 7.58 -3.72
N LEU A 384 33.95 8.30 -3.09
CA LEU A 384 33.39 9.54 -3.63
C LEU A 384 34.45 10.65 -3.74
N LEU A 385 35.38 10.73 -2.79
CA LEU A 385 36.50 11.69 -2.85
C LEU A 385 37.50 11.37 -3.97
N GLU A 386 37.71 10.09 -4.28
CA GLU A 386 38.66 9.65 -5.32
C GLU A 386 38.06 9.72 -6.72
N SER A 387 36.80 9.30 -6.87
CA SER A 387 36.17 9.07 -8.19
C SER A 387 35.03 10.02 -8.53
N GLY A 388 34.49 10.77 -7.56
CA GLY A 388 33.31 11.60 -7.73
C GLY A 388 32.05 10.77 -7.99
N ASN A 389 31.02 11.40 -8.55
CA ASN A 389 29.77 10.71 -8.87
C ASN A 389 30.00 9.65 -9.97
N SER A 390 29.47 8.45 -9.78
CA SER A 390 29.58 7.35 -10.75
C SER A 390 28.24 6.68 -11.00
N SER A 391 28.06 6.06 -12.16
CA SER A 391 26.86 5.27 -12.45
C SER A 391 26.92 3.93 -11.71
N ALA A 392 25.81 3.53 -11.10
CA ALA A 392 25.66 2.23 -10.47
C ALA A 392 25.09 1.19 -11.44
N GLY A 393 25.47 -0.07 -11.21
CA GLY A 393 24.77 -1.21 -11.77
C GLY A 393 23.61 -1.64 -10.86
N PRO A 394 22.77 -2.61 -11.28
CA PRO A 394 21.58 -3.02 -10.52
C PRO A 394 21.85 -3.57 -9.11
N ASN A 395 23.11 -3.88 -8.76
CA ASN A 395 23.52 -4.50 -7.49
C ASN A 395 24.78 -3.81 -6.97
N ASP A 396 24.80 -2.48 -7.01
CA ASP A 396 25.93 -1.73 -6.48
C ASP A 396 25.66 -1.41 -5.01
N PRO A 397 26.43 -1.94 -4.04
CA PRO A 397 26.16 -1.67 -2.62
C PRO A 397 26.38 -0.20 -2.27
N ARG A 398 26.98 0.58 -3.19
CA ARG A 398 27.23 2.01 -3.06
C ARG A 398 26.04 2.88 -3.48
N ASP A 399 25.13 2.36 -4.30
CA ASP A 399 23.88 3.02 -4.70
C ASP A 399 22.81 2.70 -3.67
N VAL A 400 22.93 3.39 -2.55
CA VAL A 400 22.12 3.13 -1.38
C VAL A 400 20.67 3.55 -1.67
N ASN A 401 20.48 4.66 -2.41
CA ASN A 401 19.18 5.25 -2.68
C ASN A 401 18.44 4.61 -3.88
N GLY A 402 19.12 3.77 -4.66
CA GLY A 402 18.56 3.04 -5.80
C GLY A 402 18.18 3.95 -6.97
N ASP A 403 18.79 5.11 -7.11
CA ASP A 403 18.53 6.06 -8.20
C ASP A 403 19.41 5.83 -9.44
N GLY A 404 20.32 4.84 -9.38
CA GLY A 404 21.23 4.46 -10.45
C GLY A 404 22.52 5.29 -10.48
N LEU A 405 22.74 6.18 -9.52
CA LEU A 405 23.97 6.93 -9.33
C LEU A 405 24.55 6.65 -7.94
N VAL A 406 25.87 6.70 -7.85
CA VAL A 406 26.61 6.71 -6.58
C VAL A 406 27.10 8.12 -6.35
N ASP A 407 26.47 8.83 -5.40
CA ASP A 407 26.84 10.19 -5.04
C ASP A 407 26.64 10.53 -3.54
N ILE A 408 26.67 11.83 -3.22
CA ILE A 408 26.57 12.30 -1.83
C ILE A 408 25.20 11.99 -1.20
N THR A 409 24.18 11.76 -2.01
CA THR A 409 22.84 11.41 -1.53
C THR A 409 22.81 9.99 -0.96
N ASP A 410 23.52 9.04 -1.58
CA ASP A 410 23.72 7.69 -1.04
C ASP A 410 24.45 7.73 0.29
N LEU A 411 25.53 8.49 0.37
CA LEU A 411 26.28 8.66 1.62
C LEU A 411 25.38 9.24 2.73
N THR A 412 24.60 10.26 2.40
CA THR A 412 23.69 10.90 3.36
C THR A 412 22.67 9.88 3.86
N MET A 413 22.17 9.03 2.98
CA MET A 413 21.16 8.04 3.31
C MET A 413 21.73 6.88 4.15
N LEU A 414 22.92 6.41 3.81
CA LEU A 414 23.66 5.41 4.58
C LEU A 414 23.92 5.89 6.02
N ILE A 415 24.31 7.15 6.18
CA ILE A 415 24.47 7.77 7.50
C ILE A 415 23.13 7.80 8.25
N ASN A 416 22.03 8.14 7.58
CA ASN A 416 20.72 8.16 8.22
C ASN A 416 20.26 6.78 8.68
N TRP A 417 20.58 5.71 7.92
CA TRP A 417 20.30 4.33 8.33
C TRP A 417 21.01 3.94 9.63
N LEU A 418 22.25 4.39 9.84
CA LEU A 418 23.01 4.11 11.07
C LEU A 418 22.55 4.93 12.29
N LEU A 419 21.76 5.99 12.08
CA LEU A 419 21.32 6.92 13.13
C LEU A 419 19.85 6.74 13.52
N SER A 420 19.08 5.93 12.79
CA SER A 420 17.69 5.56 13.10
C SER A 420 17.61 4.36 14.03
#